data_AF-A0A1X7VLI4-F1
#
_entry.id   AF-A0A1X7VLI4-F1
#
_cell.length_a   1.000
_cell.length_b   1.000
_cell.length_c   1.000
_cell.angle_alpha   90.00
_cell.angle_beta   90.00
_cell.angle_gamma   90.00
#
_symmetry.space_group_name_H-M   'P 1'
#
loop_
_entity.id
_entity.type
_entity.pdbx_description
1 polymer ?
#
loop_
_entity_poly.entity_id
_entity_poly.type
_entity_poly.pdbx_seq_one_letter_code
_entity_poly.pdbx_strand_id
1 'polypeptide(L)'
;MQSKKQYITLDNLLPELKADSTFNGSKSSLHCLLKNMNYRFRKVGNKRIYYKQPHIIEQREEYLVRMHNNHSGENRPVIYLDETWMNAHDGKDKQWVQPDTLTGGTSGGVTKPYGKGKRLIILHAGSENGWVPNAELAFQSGDTSDDYTQGYESPGI
;
A
#
# COMPACT_ATOMS: atom_id res chain seq x y z
N MET A 1 -8.35 -28.41 -11.56
CA MET A 1 -9.08 -27.12 -11.65
C MET A 1 -8.07 -25.99 -11.66
N GLN A 2 -7.96 -25.22 -12.74
CA GLN A 2 -7.09 -24.04 -12.76
C GLN A 2 -7.77 -22.93 -11.95
N SER A 3 -7.11 -22.47 -10.88
CA SER A 3 -7.56 -21.33 -10.09
C SER A 3 -7.54 -20.06 -10.94
N LYS A 4 -8.70 -19.44 -11.18
CA LYS A 4 -8.78 -18.12 -11.82
C LYS A 4 -8.15 -17.10 -10.88
N LYS A 5 -7.15 -16.34 -11.36
CA LYS A 5 -6.56 -15.21 -10.60
C LYS A 5 -7.50 -14.01 -10.60
N GLN A 6 -8.62 -14.10 -9.87
CA GLN A 6 -9.63 -13.06 -9.75
C GLN A 6 -9.80 -12.60 -8.31
N TYR A 7 -10.13 -11.31 -8.13
CA TYR A 7 -10.48 -10.75 -6.84
C TYR A 7 -11.78 -11.34 -6.30
N ILE A 8 -11.72 -11.91 -5.10
CA ILE A 8 -12.87 -12.53 -4.45
C ILE A 8 -13.69 -11.46 -3.72
N THR A 9 -14.80 -11.06 -4.34
CA THR A 9 -15.83 -10.18 -3.77
C THR A 9 -17.17 -10.90 -3.77
N LEU A 10 -18.14 -10.43 -2.97
CA LEU A 10 -19.49 -11.00 -3.00
C LEU A 10 -20.14 -10.86 -4.39
N ASP A 11 -19.82 -9.77 -5.11
CA ASP A 11 -20.38 -9.49 -6.43
C ASP A 11 -19.90 -10.48 -7.49
N ASN A 12 -18.66 -10.98 -7.36
CA ASN A 12 -18.12 -11.98 -8.27
C ASN A 12 -18.47 -13.41 -7.81
N LEU A 13 -18.51 -13.64 -6.49
CA LEU A 13 -18.73 -14.97 -5.91
C LEU A 13 -20.20 -15.42 -6.01
N LEU A 14 -21.15 -14.52 -5.76
CA LEU A 14 -22.57 -14.88 -5.73
C LEU A 14 -23.10 -15.41 -7.08
N PRO A 15 -22.79 -14.80 -8.24
CA PRO A 15 -23.18 -15.34 -9.54
C PRO A 15 -22.57 -16.72 -9.81
N GLU A 16 -21.30 -16.94 -9.46
CA GLU A 16 -20.63 -18.24 -9.66
C GLU A 16 -21.27 -19.35 -8.82
N LEU A 17 -21.54 -19.08 -7.54
CA LEU A 17 -22.18 -20.06 -6.64
C LEU A 17 -23.66 -20.34 -6.96
N LYS A 18 -24.33 -19.42 -7.65
CA LYS A 18 -25.68 -19.65 -8.17
C LYS A 18 -25.65 -20.48 -9.44
N ALA A 19 -24.66 -20.24 -10.31
CA ALA A 19 -24.52 -20.96 -11.58
C ALA A 19 -24.18 -22.45 -11.36
N ASP A 20 -23.39 -22.78 -10.32
CA ASP A 20 -23.06 -24.17 -9.97
C ASP A 20 -24.04 -24.82 -8.97
N SER A 21 -25.12 -24.12 -8.60
CA SER A 21 -26.14 -24.55 -7.63
C SER A 21 -25.61 -24.82 -6.21
N THR A 22 -24.39 -24.39 -5.86
CA THR A 22 -23.83 -24.55 -4.52
C THR A 22 -24.53 -23.67 -3.48
N PHE A 23 -25.03 -22.49 -3.88
CA PHE A 23 -25.69 -21.55 -2.97
C PHE A 23 -26.75 -20.69 -3.67
N ASN A 24 -28.00 -20.79 -3.20
CA ASN A 24 -29.14 -20.03 -3.75
C ASN A 24 -29.59 -18.84 -2.89
N GLY A 25 -28.88 -18.53 -1.82
CA GLY A 25 -29.25 -17.46 -0.90
C GLY A 25 -28.97 -16.04 -1.41
N SER A 26 -29.28 -15.06 -0.56
CA SER A 26 -29.02 -13.64 -0.83
C SER A 26 -27.55 -13.25 -0.61
N LYS A 27 -27.14 -12.07 -1.10
CA LYS A 27 -25.82 -11.49 -0.83
C LYS A 27 -25.55 -11.33 0.68
N SER A 28 -26.57 -10.95 1.45
CA SER A 28 -26.49 -10.82 2.91
C SER A 28 -26.31 -12.17 3.60
N SER A 29 -27.03 -13.20 3.13
CA SER A 29 -26.89 -14.57 3.61
C SER A 29 -25.49 -15.11 3.32
N LEU A 30 -24.94 -14.86 2.13
CA LEU A 30 -23.58 -15.24 1.76
C LEU A 30 -22.54 -14.53 2.63
N HIS A 31 -22.71 -13.22 2.87
CA HIS A 31 -21.86 -12.46 3.76
C HIS A 31 -21.85 -13.04 5.19
N CYS A 32 -23.02 -13.40 5.73
CA CYS A 32 -23.13 -14.01 7.05
C CYS A 32 -22.45 -15.39 7.08
N LEU A 33 -22.72 -16.23 6.07
CA LEU A 33 -22.12 -17.56 5.93
C LEU A 33 -20.59 -17.49 5.90
N LEU A 34 -20.02 -16.62 5.07
CA LEU A 34 -18.57 -16.43 4.99
C LEU A 34 -17.98 -16.01 6.35
N LYS A 35 -18.64 -15.11 7.08
CA LYS A 35 -18.19 -14.74 8.43
C LYS A 35 -18.23 -15.91 9.40
N ASN A 36 -19.29 -16.73 9.34
CA ASN A 36 -19.46 -17.93 10.17
C ASN A 36 -18.39 -18.99 9.86
N MET A 37 -17.97 -19.11 8.60
CA MET A 37 -16.86 -19.96 8.16
C MET A 37 -15.47 -19.33 8.42
N ASN A 38 -15.42 -18.26 9.23
CA ASN A 38 -14.20 -17.53 9.57
C ASN A 38 -13.49 -16.80 8.42
N TYR A 39 -14.16 -16.56 7.29
CA TYR A 39 -13.65 -15.65 6.25
C TYR A 39 -13.87 -14.19 6.68
N ARG A 40 -12.98 -13.30 6.22
CA ARG A 40 -13.03 -11.86 6.49
C ARG A 40 -12.74 -11.08 5.22
N PHE A 41 -13.46 -9.97 5.03
CA PHE A 41 -13.18 -9.03 3.94
C PHE A 41 -12.07 -8.07 4.36
N ARG A 42 -10.83 -8.34 3.96
CA ARG A 42 -9.65 -7.57 4.37
C ARG A 42 -8.56 -7.56 3.31
N LYS A 43 -7.55 -6.72 3.52
CA LYS A 43 -6.39 -6.62 2.63
C LYS A 43 -5.65 -7.96 2.60
N VAL A 44 -5.40 -8.47 1.39
CA VAL A 44 -4.58 -9.67 1.21
C VAL A 44 -3.13 -9.29 1.48
N GLY A 45 -2.46 -10.04 2.33
CA GLY A 45 -1.07 -9.74 2.66
C GLY A 45 -0.47 -10.69 3.68
N ASN A 46 0.85 -10.83 3.59
CA ASN A 46 1.65 -11.56 4.56
C ASN A 46 2.14 -10.54 5.58
N LYS A 47 1.39 -10.35 6.66
CA LYS A 47 1.76 -9.38 7.70
C LYS A 47 3.02 -9.86 8.40
N ARG A 48 4.17 -9.30 8.04
CA ARG A 48 5.42 -9.51 8.78
C ARG A 48 5.46 -8.47 9.90
N ILE A 49 5.57 -8.93 11.14
CA ILE A 49 5.84 -8.04 12.27
C ILE A 49 7.33 -7.69 12.17
N TYR A 50 7.61 -6.45 11.75
CA TYR A 50 8.98 -5.95 11.71
C TYR A 50 9.35 -5.46 13.10
N TYR A 51 10.29 -6.15 13.75
CA TYR A 51 10.95 -5.63 14.93
C TYR A 51 11.86 -4.48 14.51
N LYS A 52 11.70 -3.32 15.14
CA LYS A 52 12.64 -2.21 14.97
C LYS A 52 13.96 -2.61 15.63
N GLN A 53 15.06 -2.45 14.90
CA GLN A 53 16.38 -2.69 15.47
C GLN A 53 16.69 -1.61 16.52
N PRO A 54 17.38 -1.94 17.63
CA PRO A 54 17.64 -0.98 18.72
C PRO A 54 18.28 0.34 18.25
N HIS A 55 19.25 0.30 17.35
CA HIS A 55 19.89 1.51 16.83
C HIS A 55 18.93 2.42 16.03
N ILE A 56 17.91 1.86 15.37
CA ILE A 56 16.86 2.66 14.70
C ILE A 56 15.95 3.34 15.72
N ILE A 57 15.79 2.77 16.91
CA ILE A 57 15.03 3.39 18.00
C ILE A 57 15.81 4.60 18.53
N GLU A 58 17.10 4.40 18.83
CA GLU A 58 18.01 5.46 19.31
C GLU A 58 18.07 6.64 18.32
N GLN A 59 18.30 6.38 17.02
CA GLN A 59 18.30 7.43 16.00
C GLN A 59 16.98 8.22 15.92
N ARG A 60 15.84 7.56 16.18
CA ARG A 60 14.53 8.24 16.22
C ARG A 60 14.38 9.10 17.46
N GLU A 61 14.87 8.65 18.61
CA GLU A 61 14.86 9.43 19.83
C GLU A 61 15.73 10.69 19.68
N GLU A 62 16.95 10.54 19.16
CA GLU A 62 17.83 11.68 18.83
C GLU A 62 17.17 12.66 17.85
N TYR A 63 16.54 12.13 16.79
CA TYR A 63 15.79 12.96 15.84
C TYR A 63 14.67 13.75 16.54
N LEU A 64 13.86 13.10 17.37
CA LEU A 64 12.75 13.75 18.07
C LEU A 64 13.23 14.80 19.06
N VAL A 65 14.30 14.54 19.80
CA VAL A 65 14.93 15.52 20.70
C VAL A 65 15.42 16.73 19.91
N ARG A 66 16.10 16.51 18.77
CA ARG A 66 16.55 17.59 17.89
C ARG A 66 15.39 18.43 17.35
N MET A 67 14.31 17.78 16.91
CA MET A 67 13.11 18.48 16.45
C MET A 67 12.48 19.28 17.59
N HIS A 68 12.32 18.70 18.77
CA HIS A 68 11.78 19.39 19.95
C HIS A 68 12.60 20.62 20.32
N ASN A 69 13.94 20.48 20.36
CA ASN A 69 14.83 21.60 20.66
C ASN A 69 14.75 22.72 19.61
N ASN A 70 14.56 22.38 18.33
CA ASN A 70 14.32 23.38 17.29
C ASN A 70 13.02 24.17 17.58
N HIS A 71 11.91 23.46 17.85
CA HIS A 71 10.61 24.10 18.11
C HIS A 71 10.61 24.96 19.38
N SER A 72 11.35 24.55 20.41
CA SER A 72 11.42 25.27 21.70
C SER A 72 12.49 26.37 21.74
N GLY A 73 13.36 26.44 20.73
CA GLY A 73 14.54 27.32 20.70
C GLY A 73 14.48 28.35 19.58
N GLU A 74 15.46 28.32 18.67
CA GLU A 74 15.57 29.25 17.53
C GLU A 74 14.39 29.15 16.55
N ASN A 75 13.59 28.08 16.62
CA ASN A 75 12.43 27.82 15.78
C ASN A 75 12.73 27.98 14.29
N ARG A 76 13.80 27.31 13.82
CA ARG A 76 14.19 27.37 12.41
C ARG A 76 13.10 26.72 11.55
N PRO A 77 12.79 27.29 10.36
CA PRO A 77 11.85 26.67 9.43
C PRO A 77 12.25 25.24 9.09
N VAL A 78 11.28 24.32 9.12
CA VAL A 78 11.48 22.92 8.76
C VAL A 78 10.79 22.62 7.44
N ILE A 79 11.56 22.16 6.47
CA ILE A 79 11.06 21.70 5.18
C ILE A 79 11.19 20.18 5.13
N TYR A 80 10.09 19.50 4.85
CA TYR A 80 10.01 18.06 4.62
C TYR A 80 9.97 17.79 3.13
N LEU A 81 10.87 16.93 2.66
CA LEU A 81 10.90 16.41 1.29
C LEU A 81 10.47 14.95 1.35
N ASP A 82 9.54 14.55 0.49
CA ASP A 82 9.14 13.15 0.38
C ASP A 82 8.84 12.76 -1.07
N GLU A 83 9.12 11.49 -1.38
CA GLU A 83 8.82 10.87 -2.66
C GLU A 83 7.67 9.87 -2.47
N THR A 84 6.64 10.00 -3.29
CA THR A 84 5.55 9.03 -3.37
C THR A 84 5.39 8.52 -4.80
N TRP A 85 4.80 7.34 -4.94
CA TRP A 85 4.55 6.73 -6.23
C TRP A 85 3.19 6.04 -6.29
N MET A 86 2.64 5.98 -7.50
CA MET A 86 1.41 5.24 -7.82
C MET A 86 1.70 4.31 -9.00
N ASN A 87 1.39 3.02 -8.85
CA ASN A 87 1.53 2.05 -9.94
C ASN A 87 0.30 2.08 -10.86
N ALA A 88 0.52 1.84 -12.16
CA ALA A 88 -0.57 1.64 -13.12
C ALA A 88 -1.55 0.49 -12.76
N HIS A 89 -1.13 -0.45 -11.91
CA HIS A 89 -1.95 -1.59 -11.46
C HIS A 89 -2.50 -1.42 -10.04
N ASP A 90 -2.45 -0.21 -9.48
CA ASP A 90 -3.06 0.07 -8.19
C ASP A 90 -4.60 0.01 -8.28
N GLY A 91 -5.16 -1.14 -7.91
CA GLY A 91 -6.61 -1.36 -7.84
C GLY A 91 -7.15 -1.75 -6.46
N LYS A 92 -8.22 -2.55 -6.43
CA LYS A 92 -8.78 -3.10 -5.19
C LYS A 92 -7.76 -3.99 -4.47
N ASP A 93 -7.67 -3.90 -3.16
CA ASP A 93 -6.72 -4.67 -2.34
C ASP A 93 -7.38 -5.56 -1.27
N LYS A 94 -8.69 -5.36 -1.03
CA LYS A 94 -9.49 -6.19 -0.12
C LYS A 94 -10.23 -7.30 -0.85
N GLN A 95 -10.21 -8.48 -0.25
CA GLN A 95 -10.88 -9.69 -0.72
C GLN A 95 -11.46 -10.46 0.45
N TRP A 96 -12.41 -11.36 0.18
CA TRP A 96 -12.80 -12.38 1.15
C TRP A 96 -11.72 -13.44 1.23
N VAL A 97 -11.04 -13.47 2.37
CA VAL A 97 -9.92 -14.39 2.63
C VAL A 97 -10.01 -14.92 4.05
N GLN A 98 -9.39 -16.06 4.30
CA GLN A 98 -9.30 -16.61 5.64
C GLN A 98 -8.08 -16.00 6.35
N PRO A 99 -8.21 -15.57 7.62
CA PRO A 99 -7.06 -15.19 8.42
C PRO A 99 -6.12 -16.38 8.62
N ASP A 100 -4.83 -16.18 8.37
CA ASP A 100 -3.79 -17.11 8.80
C ASP A 100 -3.38 -16.74 10.22
N THR A 101 -3.67 -17.63 11.17
CA THR A 101 -3.37 -17.44 12.59
C THR A 101 -1.90 -17.67 12.92
N LEU A 102 -1.14 -18.36 12.07
CA LEU A 102 0.28 -18.64 12.29
C LEU A 102 1.15 -17.47 11.84
N THR A 103 0.86 -16.91 10.66
CA THR A 103 1.67 -15.81 10.10
C THR A 103 1.11 -14.42 10.40
N GLY A 104 -0.13 -14.33 10.91
CA GLY A 104 -0.88 -13.06 11.00
C GLY A 104 -1.29 -12.49 9.64
N GLY A 105 -0.94 -13.16 8.54
CA GLY A 105 -1.28 -12.86 7.16
C GLY A 105 -2.59 -13.51 6.72
N THR A 106 -2.80 -13.68 5.42
CA THR A 106 -4.03 -14.25 4.84
C THR A 106 -3.75 -15.55 4.12
N SER A 107 -4.62 -16.55 4.32
CA SER A 107 -4.64 -17.77 3.51
C SER A 107 -5.51 -17.55 2.27
N GLY A 108 -4.91 -17.72 1.10
CA GLY A 108 -5.55 -17.47 -0.19
C GLY A 108 -5.68 -15.98 -0.56
N GLY A 109 -6.39 -15.74 -1.66
CA GLY A 109 -6.51 -14.41 -2.28
C GLY A 109 -5.41 -14.12 -3.30
N VAL A 110 -5.69 -13.19 -4.22
CA VAL A 110 -4.74 -12.80 -5.25
C VAL A 110 -4.01 -11.54 -4.82
N THR A 111 -2.68 -11.58 -4.77
CA THR A 111 -1.86 -10.38 -4.59
C THR A 111 -1.71 -9.65 -5.92
N LYS A 112 -1.68 -8.32 -5.86
CA LYS A 112 -1.28 -7.52 -7.02
C LYS A 112 0.17 -7.84 -7.38
N PRO A 113 0.54 -7.87 -8.67
CA PRO A 113 1.94 -7.91 -9.04
C PRO A 113 2.63 -6.66 -8.46
N TYR A 114 3.59 -6.87 -7.56
CA TYR A 114 4.42 -5.80 -7.04
C TYR A 114 5.54 -5.50 -8.04
N GLY A 115 5.88 -4.23 -8.21
CA GLY A 115 7.04 -3.84 -9.01
C GLY A 115 6.83 -3.76 -10.53
N LYS A 116 5.69 -4.19 -11.08
CA LYS A 116 5.45 -4.23 -12.54
C LYS A 116 4.61 -3.05 -13.02
N GLY A 117 4.97 -2.53 -14.20
CA GLY A 117 4.25 -1.48 -14.91
C GLY A 117 4.77 -0.07 -14.60
N LYS A 118 4.33 0.89 -15.42
CA LYS A 118 4.68 2.31 -15.27
C LYS A 118 4.23 2.84 -13.91
N ARG A 119 5.07 3.68 -13.29
CA ARG A 119 4.76 4.41 -12.06
C ARG A 119 4.62 5.89 -12.36
N LEU A 120 3.66 6.55 -11.75
CA LEU A 120 3.72 7.99 -11.57
C LEU A 120 4.51 8.24 -10.28
N ILE A 121 5.63 8.95 -10.39
CA ILE A 121 6.47 9.33 -9.26
C ILE A 121 6.25 10.81 -9.01
N ILE A 122 6.05 11.19 -7.75
CA ILE A 122 5.81 12.55 -7.30
C ILE A 122 6.74 12.83 -6.13
N LEU A 123 7.62 13.81 -6.30
CA LEU A 123 8.48 14.36 -5.26
C LEU A 123 7.99 15.78 -4.97
N HIS A 124 7.86 16.15 -3.70
CA HIS A 124 7.53 17.53 -3.31
C HIS A 124 8.11 17.87 -1.95
N ALA A 125 8.45 19.14 -1.75
CA ALA A 125 8.79 19.71 -0.45
C ALA A 125 7.65 20.54 0.16
N GLY A 126 7.44 20.41 1.48
CA GLY A 126 6.43 21.16 2.23
C GLY A 126 6.87 21.47 3.66
N SER A 127 6.15 22.36 4.33
CA SER A 127 6.39 22.80 5.70
C SER A 127 5.07 22.95 6.46
N GLU A 128 5.13 23.38 7.72
CA GLU A 128 3.94 23.79 8.48
C GLU A 128 3.13 24.92 7.80
N ASN A 129 3.80 25.73 6.97
CA ASN A 129 3.20 26.86 6.23
C ASN A 129 2.70 26.47 4.84
N GLY A 130 2.71 25.17 4.51
CA GLY A 130 2.28 24.65 3.21
C GLY A 130 3.44 24.29 2.27
N TRP A 131 3.11 24.15 0.99
CA TRP A 131 4.02 23.68 -0.05
C TRP A 131 5.09 24.72 -0.38
N VAL A 132 6.32 24.26 -0.65
CA VAL A 132 7.38 25.11 -1.17
C VAL A 132 7.13 25.34 -2.67
N PRO A 133 6.97 26.59 -3.15
CA PRO A 133 6.72 26.85 -4.56
C PRO A 133 7.85 26.36 -5.46
N ASN A 134 7.53 25.74 -6.60
CA ASN A 134 8.48 25.21 -7.58
C ASN A 134 9.40 24.10 -7.03
N ALA A 135 8.95 23.39 -5.99
CA ALA A 135 9.66 22.23 -5.43
C ALA A 135 9.04 20.89 -5.87
N GLU A 136 7.97 20.94 -6.67
CA GLU A 136 7.32 19.78 -7.23
C GLU A 136 8.10 19.17 -8.39
N LEU A 137 8.14 17.85 -8.41
CA LEU A 137 8.63 17.09 -9.54
C LEU A 137 7.71 15.88 -9.72
N ALA A 138 7.06 15.79 -10.88
CA ALA A 138 6.19 14.68 -11.23
C ALA A 138 6.56 14.12 -12.61
N PHE A 139 6.84 12.82 -12.68
CA PHE A 139 7.19 12.15 -13.93
C PHE A 139 6.71 10.70 -13.93
N GLN A 140 6.59 10.14 -15.14
CA GLN A 140 6.27 8.74 -15.32
C GLN A 140 7.56 7.93 -15.46
N SER A 141 7.68 6.82 -14.74
CA SER A 141 8.82 5.90 -14.90
C SER A 141 8.83 5.29 -16.31
N GLY A 142 10.03 5.07 -16.86
CA GLY A 142 10.21 4.34 -18.11
C GLY A 142 9.71 2.90 -18.08
N ASP A 143 9.71 2.24 -19.24
CA ASP A 143 9.22 0.85 -19.41
C ASP A 143 10.16 -0.23 -18.82
N THR A 144 11.35 0.15 -18.35
CA THR A 144 12.34 -0.79 -17.79
C THR A 144 12.17 -0.97 -16.29
N SER A 145 12.17 -2.24 -15.88
CA SER A 145 11.61 -2.70 -14.60
C SER A 145 12.37 -2.34 -13.32
N ASP A 146 13.58 -1.77 -13.36
CA ASP A 146 14.46 -1.95 -12.19
C ASP A 146 15.31 -0.77 -11.70
N ASP A 147 15.26 0.44 -12.26
CA ASP A 147 16.04 1.53 -11.64
C ASP A 147 15.48 2.93 -11.86
N TYR A 148 15.33 3.67 -10.75
CA TYR A 148 14.88 5.07 -10.69
C TYR A 148 15.91 6.07 -11.23
N THR A 149 17.02 5.60 -11.80
CA THR A 149 18.19 6.41 -12.18
C THR A 149 18.20 6.82 -13.65
N GLN A 150 17.26 6.35 -14.47
CA GLN A 150 17.24 6.63 -15.92
C GLN A 150 16.07 7.53 -16.29
N GLY A 151 16.26 8.85 -16.15
CA GLY A 151 15.28 9.82 -16.64
C GLY A 151 15.51 11.26 -16.22
N TYR A 152 16.43 11.54 -15.29
CA TYR A 152 16.75 12.91 -14.90
C TYR A 152 17.93 13.44 -15.72
N GLU A 153 17.65 14.14 -16.80
CA GLU A 153 18.64 15.07 -17.37
C GLU A 153 18.62 16.33 -16.52
N SER A 154 19.72 16.60 -15.82
CA SER A 154 19.88 17.83 -15.05
C SER A 154 19.68 19.03 -15.98
N PRO A 155 18.82 20.00 -15.67
CA PRO A 155 18.85 21.27 -16.38
C PRO A 155 20.25 21.88 -16.15
N GLY A 156 20.96 22.15 -17.24
CA GLY A 156 22.27 22.76 -17.21
C GLY A 156 22.23 24.09 -16.46
N ILE A 157 23.27 24.33 -15.65
CA ILE A 157 23.53 25.58 -14.95
C ILE A 157 23.75 26.71 -15.96
#